data_AF-A0A8S2YXS5-F1
#
_entry.id   AF-A0A8S2YXS5-F1
#
_cell.length_a   1.000
_cell.length_b   1.000
_cell.length_c   1.000
_cell.angle_alpha   90.00
_cell.angle_beta   90.00
_cell.angle_gamma   90.00
#
_symmetry.space_group_name_H-M   'P 1'
#
loop_
_entity.id
_entity.type
_entity.pdbx_description
1 polymer ?
#
loop_
_entity_poly.entity_id
_entity_poly.type
_entity_poly.pdbx_seq_one_letter_code
_entity_poly.pdbx_strand_id
1 'polypeptide(L)' 'PKSFDSLRIPTPIDLNTIHDVNLRQRLNEQCQKILQRTTSNMMLIYIAIAETKYNEWQTKFDKAMNDMKKNLARDFIPEN' A
#
# COMPACT_ATOMS: atom_id res chain seq x y z
N PRO A 1 28.38 -14.85 -18.60
CA PRO A 1 26.97 -14.85 -19.09
C PRO A 1 26.11 -13.92 -18.21
N LYS A 2 25.61 -12.83 -18.78
CA LYS A 2 24.91 -11.74 -18.09
C LYS A 2 23.50 -12.17 -17.68
N SER A 3 23.22 -12.25 -16.39
CA SER A 3 21.97 -12.74 -15.80
C SER A 3 20.89 -11.65 -15.61
N PHE A 4 20.63 -10.83 -16.64
CA PHE A 4 19.71 -9.68 -16.54
C PHE A 4 18.62 -9.62 -17.62
N ASP A 5 18.38 -10.71 -18.36
CA ASP A 5 17.35 -10.76 -19.41
C ASP A 5 15.96 -11.27 -18.93
N SER A 6 15.75 -11.44 -17.62
CA SER A 6 14.47 -11.92 -17.06
C SER A 6 13.39 -10.85 -16.94
N LEU A 7 13.69 -9.60 -17.28
CA LEU A 7 12.73 -8.47 -17.29
C LEU A 7 12.28 -8.07 -18.70
N ARG A 8 12.47 -8.92 -19.72
CA ARG A 8 11.79 -8.72 -21.00
C ARG A 8 10.28 -8.89 -20.78
N ILE A 9 9.62 -7.78 -20.50
CA ILE A 9 8.16 -7.68 -20.54
C ILE A 9 7.78 -8.05 -21.98
N PRO A 10 7.05 -9.17 -22.19
CA PRO A 10 6.62 -9.56 -23.53
C PRO A 10 5.85 -8.41 -24.16
N THR A 11 6.03 -8.20 -25.47
CA THR A 11 5.26 -7.21 -26.21
C THR A 11 3.76 -7.46 -25.94
N PRO A 12 3.00 -6.45 -25.49
CA PRO A 12 1.60 -6.64 -25.16
C PRO A 12 0.85 -7.17 -26.38
N ILE A 13 0.18 -8.31 -26.21
CA ILE A 13 -0.68 -8.90 -27.24
C ILE A 13 -1.98 -8.10 -27.26
N ASP A 14 -2.30 -7.50 -28.40
CA ASP A 14 -3.62 -6.91 -28.60
C ASP A 14 -4.65 -8.03 -28.75
N LEU A 15 -5.49 -8.21 -27.73
CA LEU A 15 -6.53 -9.26 -27.70
C LEU A 15 -7.55 -9.11 -28.85
N ASN A 16 -7.68 -7.91 -29.45
CA ASN A 16 -8.57 -7.69 -30.59
C ASN A 16 -8.06 -8.36 -31.87
N THR A 17 -6.76 -8.68 -31.94
CA THR A 17 -6.16 -9.40 -33.07
C THR A 17 -6.48 -10.91 -33.06
N ILE A 18 -7.05 -11.42 -31.98
CA ILE A 18 -7.44 -12.83 -31.85
C ILE A 18 -8.79 -13.05 -32.56
N HIS A 19 -8.77 -13.85 -33.63
CA HIS A 19 -9.96 -14.20 -34.41
C HIS A 19 -10.92 -15.15 -33.69
N ASP A 20 -10.40 -16.05 -32.85
CA ASP A 20 -11.23 -16.95 -32.05
C ASP A 20 -11.93 -16.15 -30.94
N VAL A 21 -13.25 -15.99 -31.10
CA VAL A 21 -14.11 -15.25 -30.18
C VAL A 21 -14.12 -15.88 -28.78
N ASN A 22 -14.17 -17.21 -28.69
CA ASN A 22 -14.23 -17.91 -27.41
C ASN A 22 -12.90 -17.78 -26.67
N LEU A 23 -11.78 -17.91 -27.37
CA LEU A 23 -10.45 -17.70 -26.80
C LEU A 23 -10.28 -16.26 -26.31
N ARG A 24 -10.67 -15.28 -27.14
CA ARG A 24 -10.60 -13.86 -26.79
C ARG A 24 -11.41 -13.53 -25.54
N GLN A 25 -12.64 -14.04 -25.44
CA GLN A 25 -13.49 -13.82 -24.27
C GLN A 25 -12.88 -14.44 -23.01
N ARG A 26 -12.40 -15.68 -23.08
CA ARG A 26 -11.73 -16.35 -21.95
C ARG A 26 -10.51 -15.57 -21.46
N LEU A 27 -9.68 -15.06 -22.38
CA LEU A 27 -8.51 -14.26 -22.03
C LEU A 27 -8.90 -12.94 -21.38
N ASN A 28 -9.91 -12.24 -21.91
CA ASN A 28 -10.44 -11.01 -21.31
C ASN A 28 -10.92 -11.24 -19.87
N GLU A 29 -11.69 -12.30 -19.62
CA GLU A 29 -12.17 -12.63 -18.28
C GLU A 29 -11.02 -12.93 -17.31
N GLN A 30 -9.97 -13.62 -17.76
CA GLN A 30 -8.79 -13.90 -16.93
C GLN A 30 -8.02 -12.61 -16.61
N CYS A 31 -7.81 -11.73 -17.59
CA CYS A 31 -7.18 -10.44 -17.38
C CYS A 31 -7.96 -9.58 -16.37
N GLN A 32 -9.29 -9.54 -16.47
CA GLN A 32 -10.14 -8.83 -15.51
C GLN A 32 -10.01 -9.40 -14.10
N LYS A 33 -10.02 -10.73 -13.93
CA LYS A 33 -9.83 -11.38 -12.63
C LYS A 33 -8.46 -11.06 -12.01
N ILE A 34 -7.40 -11.06 -12.82
CA ILE A 34 -6.05 -10.70 -12.37
C ILE A 34 -6.03 -9.23 -11.95
N LEU A 35 -6.56 -8.33 -12.77
CA LEU A 35 -6.61 -6.90 -12.46
C LEU A 35 -7.36 -6.62 -11.15
N GLN A 36 -8.52 -7.26 -10.98
CA GLN A 36 -9.31 -7.14 -9.76
C GLN A 36 -8.53 -7.62 -8.54
N ARG A 37 -7.91 -8.81 -8.61
CA ARG A 37 -7.09 -9.36 -7.51
C ARG A 37 -5.92 -8.45 -7.16
N THR A 38 -5.18 -7.97 -8.16
CA THR A 38 -4.04 -7.08 -7.93
C THR A 38 -4.48 -5.77 -7.31
N THR A 39 -5.62 -5.22 -7.76
CA THR A 39 -6.20 -4.00 -7.19
C THR A 39 -6.60 -4.20 -5.73
N SER A 40 -7.28 -5.30 -5.41
CA SER A 40 -7.64 -5.64 -4.03
C SER A 40 -6.40 -5.82 -3.14
N ASN A 41 -5.36 -6.49 -3.62
CA ASN A 41 -4.12 -6.67 -2.86
C ASN A 41 -3.39 -5.35 -2.63
N MET A 42 -3.33 -4.47 -3.65
CA MET A 42 -2.77 -3.13 -3.49
C MET A 42 -3.55 -2.32 -2.45
N MET A 43 -4.88 -2.43 -2.42
CA MET A 43 -5.69 -1.75 -1.42
C MET A 43 -5.35 -2.20 0.01
N LEU A 44 -5.13 -3.50 0.23
CA LEU A 44 -4.68 -4.01 1.53
C LEU A 44 -3.31 -3.44 1.94
N ILE A 45 -2.38 -3.33 0.99
CA ILE A 45 -1.07 -2.69 1.23
C ILE A 45 -1.26 -1.22 1.64
N TYR A 46 -2.10 -0.47 0.94
CA TYR A 46 -2.38 0.92 1.27
C TYR A 46 -3.02 1.08 2.66
N ILE A 47 -3.94 0.20 3.03
CA ILE A 47 -4.53 0.16 4.38
C ILE A 47 -3.44 -0.06 5.43
N ALA A 48 -2.59 -1.07 5.27
CA ALA A 48 -1.51 -1.37 6.21
C ALA A 48 -0.53 -0.19 6.36
N ILE A 49 -0.21 0.52 5.27
CA ILE A 49 0.62 1.73 5.31
C ILE A 49 -0.08 2.85 6.09
N ALA A 50 -1.38 3.07 5.84
CA ALA A 50 -2.15 4.09 6.53
C ALA A 50 -2.25 3.82 8.03
N GLU A 51 -2.54 2.58 8.43
CA GLU A 51 -2.58 2.15 9.84
C GLU A 51 -1.23 2.33 10.54
N THR A 52 -0.14 1.97 9.87
CA THR A 52 1.22 2.15 10.40
C THR A 52 1.51 3.62 10.66
N LYS A 53 1.24 4.48 9.68
CA LYS A 53 1.42 5.94 9.82
C LYS A 53 0.54 6.50 10.93
N TYR A 54 -0.72 6.08 11.01
CA TYR A 54 -1.62 6.49 12.08
C TYR A 54 -1.03 6.16 13.46
N ASN A 55 -0.55 4.94 13.67
CA ASN A 55 0.05 4.52 14.93
C ASN A 55 1.31 5.32 15.29
N GLU A 56 2.15 5.65 14.31
CA GLU A 56 3.32 6.52 14.52
C GLU A 56 2.90 7.92 14.98
N TRP A 57 1.89 8.51 14.34
CA TRP A 57 1.37 9.83 14.72
C TRP A 57 0.71 9.81 16.09
N GLN A 58 -0.08 8.79 16.38
CA GLN A 58 -0.71 8.59 17.69
C GLN A 58 0.35 8.52 18.79
N THR A 59 1.41 7.73 18.59
CA THR A 59 2.52 7.61 19.55
C THR A 59 3.22 8.95 19.80
N LYS A 60 3.47 9.72 18.73
CA LYS A 60 4.08 11.06 18.84
C LYS A 60 3.18 12.02 19.61
N PHE A 61 1.87 11.97 19.34
CA PHE A 61 0.89 12.79 20.03
C PHE A 61 0.82 12.46 21.53
N ASP A 62 0.71 11.17 21.88
CA ASP A 62 0.64 10.74 23.27
C ASP A 62 1.90 11.11 24.05
N LYS A 63 3.07 11.01 23.41
CA LYS A 63 4.34 11.47 23.99
C LYS A 63 4.30 12.98 24.26
N ALA A 64 3.90 13.79 23.28
CA ALA A 64 3.83 15.24 23.43
C ALA A 64 2.85 15.66 24.55
N MET A 65 1.70 15.00 24.64
CA MET A 65 0.72 15.24 25.71
C MET A 65 1.26 14.87 27.10
N ASN A 66 1.98 13.76 27.21
CA ASN A 66 2.61 13.36 28.46
C ASN A 66 3.73 14.32 28.88
N ASP A 67 4.54 14.77 27.94
CA ASP A 67 5.60 15.75 28.20
C ASP A 67 5.00 17.11 28.63
N MET A 68 3.92 17.55 28.00
CA MET A 68 3.17 18.76 28.42
C MET A 68 2.64 18.64 29.85
N LYS A 69 2.02 17.50 30.20
CA LYS A 69 1.53 17.26 31.57
C LYS A 69 2.65 17.29 32.61
N LYS A 70 3.80 16.70 32.29
CA LYS A 70 4.98 16.70 33.19
C LYS A 70 5.56 18.09 33.39
N ASN A 71 5.61 18.89 32.32
CA ASN A 71 6.10 20.27 32.40
C ASN A 71 5.16 21.13 33.24
N LEU A 72 3.85 21.04 33.01
CA LEU A 72 2.85 21.70 33.85
C LEU A 72 3.01 21.30 35.33
N ALA A 73 3.18 20.01 35.63
CA ALA A 73 3.38 19.55 37.01
C ALA A 73 4.69 20.07 37.67
N ARG A 74 5.74 20.35 36.89
CA ARG A 74 7.00 20.95 37.40
C ARG A 74 6.84 22.43 37.72
N ASP A 75 6.08 23.17 36.91
CA ASP A 75 5.86 24.61 37.09
C ASP A 75 4.98 24.94 38.32
N PHE A 76 4.35 23.93 38.94
CA PHE A 76 3.53 24.05 40.16
C PHE A 76 4.25 23.64 41.45
N ILE A 77 5.55 23.36 41.44
CA ILE A 77 6.31 23.17 42.69
C ILE A 77 6.67 24.56 43.24
N PRO A 78 6.13 24.99 44.40
CA PRO A 78 6.52 26.26 44.99
C PRO A 78 7.97 26.15 45.45
N GLU A 79 8.83 27.08 45.02
CA GLU A 79 10.15 27.27 45.62
C GLU A 79 9.95 27.65 47.10
N ASN A 80 10.30 26.72 47.99
CA ASN A 80 10.46 26.98 49.43
C ASN A 80 11.86 27.54 49.71
#